data_AF-A0A2U1MS83-F1
#
_entry.id   AF-A0A2U1MS83-F1
#
_cell.length_a   1.000
_cell.length_b   1.000
_cell.length_c   1.000
_cell.angle_alpha   90.00
_cell.angle_beta   90.00
_cell.angle_gamma   90.00
#
_symmetry.space_group_name_H-M   'P 1'
#
loop_
_entity.id
_entity.type
_entity.pdbx_description
1 polymer ?
#
loop_
_entity_poly.entity_id
_entity_poly.type
_entity_poly.pdbx_seq_one_letter_code
_entity_poly.pdbx_strand_id
1 'polypeptide(L)'
;MRWGIQSVNRCYLCYNKAEDLDHLLFQCQFATEIWGKIKSLAEISGQGNNCNETINDMVNAGNGNNIMSVVRRLLLAAFVYNIWKERNGRIFRDVARSCEDVFKGMVETVKTRLMNLTVKDSVVVRRMERTGLLASGYQ
;
A
#
# COMPACT_ATOMS: atom_id res chain seq x y z
N MET A 1 -30.62 28.40 -5.28
CA MET A 1 -29.15 28.45 -5.17
C MET A 1 -28.60 27.09 -5.56
N ARG A 2 -27.83 27.03 -6.65
CA ARG A 2 -27.30 25.77 -7.22
C ARG A 2 -25.83 25.71 -6.82
N TRP A 3 -25.48 24.88 -5.84
CA TRP A 3 -24.09 24.61 -5.47
C TRP A 3 -23.42 23.81 -6.59
N GLY A 4 -23.03 24.51 -7.65
CA GLY A 4 -22.26 23.94 -8.75
C GLY A 4 -20.79 23.86 -8.38
N ILE A 5 -20.41 22.92 -7.51
CA ILE A 5 -19.02 22.45 -7.52
C ILE A 5 -18.89 21.65 -8.80
N GLN A 6 -18.48 22.29 -9.90
CA GLN A 6 -17.86 21.55 -10.99
C GLN A 6 -16.54 21.02 -10.46
N SER A 7 -16.59 19.85 -9.81
CA SER A 7 -15.40 19.05 -9.59
C SER A 7 -14.90 18.66 -10.98
N VAL A 8 -13.83 19.30 -11.42
CA VAL A 8 -13.04 18.77 -12.52
C VAL A 8 -12.64 17.38 -12.06
N ASN A 9 -13.13 16.33 -12.72
CA ASN A 9 -12.71 14.96 -12.41
C ASN A 9 -11.23 14.84 -12.78
N ARG A 10 -10.36 15.08 -11.79
CA ARG A 10 -8.91 15.08 -11.90
C ARG A 10 -8.36 14.41 -10.65
N CYS A 11 -7.40 13.52 -10.85
CA CYS A 11 -6.66 12.89 -9.77
C CYS A 11 -5.81 13.92 -9.03
N TYR A 12 -6.07 14.10 -7.73
CA TYR A 12 -5.36 15.06 -6.90
C TYR A 12 -3.94 14.59 -6.49
N LEU A 13 -3.55 13.38 -6.89
CA LEU A 13 -2.20 12.87 -6.65
C LEU A 13 -1.23 13.23 -7.79
N CYS A 14 -1.65 13.09 -9.05
CA CYS A 14 -0.79 13.36 -10.21
C CYS A 14 -1.21 14.60 -11.01
N TYR A 15 -2.43 15.11 -10.83
CA TYR A 15 -3.02 16.21 -11.58
C TYR A 15 -3.10 16.04 -13.12
N ASN A 16 -2.81 14.83 -13.64
CA ASN A 16 -2.63 14.58 -15.07
C ASN A 16 -3.78 13.84 -15.76
N LYS A 17 -4.58 13.05 -15.01
CA LYS A 17 -5.68 12.24 -15.56
C LYS A 17 -6.94 12.38 -14.71
N ALA A 18 -8.07 11.97 -15.28
CA ALA A 18 -9.29 11.79 -14.52
C ALA A 18 -9.11 10.74 -13.43
N GLU A 19 -9.84 10.89 -12.34
CA GLU A 19 -9.79 9.96 -11.23
C GLU A 19 -10.86 8.88 -11.40
N ASP A 20 -10.41 7.64 -11.33
CA ASP A 20 -11.19 6.45 -11.05
C ASP A 20 -10.35 5.57 -10.10
N LEU A 21 -10.90 4.43 -9.68
CA LEU A 21 -10.24 3.55 -8.71
C LEU A 21 -8.92 2.97 -9.25
N ASP A 22 -8.90 2.53 -10.51
CA ASP A 22 -7.72 1.92 -11.13
C ASP A 22 -6.63 2.95 -11.33
N HIS A 23 -7.00 4.16 -11.76
CA HIS A 23 -6.08 5.27 -11.85
C HIS A 23 -5.54 5.62 -10.46
N LEU A 24 -6.40 5.85 -9.48
CA LEU A 24 -5.99 6.29 -8.14
C LEU A 24 -5.02 5.31 -7.49
N LEU A 25 -5.25 4.00 -7.62
CA LEU A 25 -4.48 2.98 -6.93
C LEU A 25 -3.32 2.42 -7.77
N PHE A 26 -3.48 2.22 -9.07
CA PHE A 26 -2.54 1.40 -9.84
C PHE A 26 -1.92 2.08 -11.07
N GLN A 27 -2.55 3.13 -11.61
CA GLN A 27 -2.03 3.82 -12.82
C GLN A 27 -1.56 5.26 -12.58
N CYS A 28 -1.84 5.83 -11.41
CA CYS A 28 -1.36 7.15 -11.02
C CYS A 28 0.13 7.05 -10.71
N GLN A 29 0.97 7.87 -11.38
CA GLN A 29 2.43 7.86 -11.20
C GLN A 29 2.86 7.89 -9.72
N PHE A 30 2.16 8.69 -8.89
CA PHE A 30 2.41 8.75 -7.44
C PHE A 30 2.14 7.40 -6.76
N ALA A 31 0.98 6.79 -7.03
CA ALA A 31 0.58 5.53 -6.42
C ALA A 31 1.39 4.34 -6.96
N THR A 32 1.68 4.31 -8.26
CA THR A 32 2.44 3.24 -8.91
C THR A 32 3.88 3.17 -8.40
N GLU A 33 4.52 4.29 -8.08
CA GLU A 33 5.84 4.30 -7.46
C GLU A 33 5.84 3.60 -6.10
N ILE A 34 4.85 3.93 -5.25
CA ILE A 34 4.68 3.30 -3.93
C ILE A 34 4.31 1.82 -4.10
N TRP A 35 3.39 1.51 -5.02
CA TRP A 35 2.94 0.16 -5.29
C TRP A 35 4.08 -0.75 -5.76
N GLY A 36 4.99 -0.26 -6.60
CA GLY A 36 6.18 -1.00 -7.02
C GLY A 36 7.05 -1.44 -5.83
N LYS A 37 7.30 -0.53 -4.89
CA LYS A 37 8.04 -0.84 -3.65
C LYS A 37 7.27 -1.85 -2.78
N ILE A 38 5.94 -1.71 -2.68
CA ILE A 38 5.08 -2.63 -1.93
C ILE A 38 5.07 -4.04 -2.52
N LYS A 39 5.00 -4.20 -3.84
CA LYS A 39 5.01 -5.51 -4.49
C LYS A 39 6.29 -6.29 -4.17
N SER A 40 7.43 -5.61 -4.14
CA SER A 40 8.70 -6.20 -3.73
C SER A 40 8.65 -6.70 -2.28
N LEU A 41 8.16 -5.87 -1.35
CA LEU A 41 8.01 -6.24 0.07
C LEU A 41 6.97 -7.35 0.30
N ALA A 42 5.94 -7.42 -0.54
CA ALA A 42 4.86 -8.38 -0.46
C ALA A 42 5.18 -9.71 -1.18
N GLU A 43 6.34 -9.83 -1.84
CA GLU A 43 6.69 -10.98 -2.68
C GLU A 43 5.60 -11.31 -3.72
N ILE A 44 4.99 -10.26 -4.32
CA ILE A 44 3.98 -10.41 -5.37
C ILE A 44 4.68 -10.26 -6.73
N SER A 45 4.69 -11.32 -7.53
CA SER A 45 5.37 -11.37 -8.83
C SER A 45 4.54 -10.79 -10.00
N GLY A 46 3.40 -10.16 -9.70
CA GLY A 46 2.44 -9.69 -10.69
C GLY A 46 2.68 -8.28 -11.22
N GLN A 47 2.25 -8.05 -12.46
CA GLN A 47 2.24 -6.73 -13.10
C GLN A 47 0.85 -6.10 -13.06
N GLY A 48 -0.02 -6.50 -12.12
CA GLY A 48 -1.36 -5.97 -12.02
C GLY A 48 -1.37 -4.44 -12.03
N ASN A 49 -2.03 -3.87 -13.04
CA ASN A 49 -2.15 -2.43 -13.27
C ASN A 49 -3.58 -1.92 -13.04
N ASN A 50 -4.46 -2.81 -12.56
CA ASN A 50 -5.82 -2.52 -12.14
C ASN A 50 -6.16 -3.35 -10.90
N CYS A 51 -7.33 -3.06 -10.32
CA CYS A 51 -7.81 -3.71 -9.11
C CYS A 51 -7.97 -5.23 -9.29
N ASN A 52 -8.56 -5.67 -10.39
CA ASN A 52 -8.85 -7.08 -10.62
C ASN A 52 -7.59 -7.92 -10.75
N GLU A 53 -6.61 -7.45 -11.54
CA GLU A 53 -5.31 -8.10 -11.67
C GLU A 53 -4.58 -8.14 -10.33
N THR A 54 -4.57 -7.02 -9.58
CA THR A 54 -3.94 -6.97 -8.25
C THR A 54 -4.59 -7.95 -7.27
N ILE A 55 -5.92 -8.06 -7.28
CA ILE A 55 -6.65 -9.05 -6.47
C ILE A 55 -6.27 -10.47 -6.88
N ASN A 56 -6.20 -10.75 -8.18
CA ASN A 56 -5.79 -12.07 -8.69
C ASN A 56 -4.36 -12.40 -8.29
N ASP A 57 -3.43 -11.45 -8.41
CA ASP A 57 -2.04 -11.59 -7.96
C ASP A 57 -1.97 -11.91 -6.45
N MET A 58 -2.80 -11.25 -5.65
CA MET A 58 -2.90 -11.48 -4.20
C MET A 58 -3.51 -12.84 -3.85
N VAL A 59 -4.49 -13.31 -4.61
CA VAL A 59 -5.07 -14.66 -4.43
C VAL A 59 -4.04 -15.73 -4.78
N ASN A 60 -3.31 -15.54 -5.88
CA ASN A 60 -2.31 -16.49 -6.38
C ASN A 60 -1.01 -16.50 -5.58
N ALA A 61 -0.71 -15.45 -4.81
CA ALA A 61 0.47 -15.39 -3.94
C ALA A 61 0.45 -16.37 -2.75
N GLY A 62 -0.65 -17.12 -2.54
CA GLY A 62 -0.79 -18.12 -1.50
C GLY A 62 -1.18 -17.52 -0.14
N ASN A 63 -2.45 -17.65 0.22
CA ASN A 63 -3.05 -17.07 1.43
C ASN A 63 -3.23 -18.07 2.58
N GLY A 64 -2.22 -18.92 2.81
CA GLY A 64 -2.22 -19.87 3.93
C GLY A 64 -1.99 -19.19 5.29
N ASN A 65 -2.07 -19.97 6.37
CA ASN A 65 -1.82 -19.51 7.74
C ASN A 65 -0.31 -19.31 8.02
N ASN A 66 0.30 -18.34 7.34
CA ASN A 66 1.70 -17.97 7.52
C ASN A 66 1.87 -16.45 7.62
N ILE A 67 2.96 -16.03 8.23
CA ILE A 67 3.27 -14.61 8.48
C ILE A 67 3.34 -13.79 7.18
N MET A 68 3.78 -14.40 6.07
CA MET A 68 3.86 -13.70 4.79
C MET A 68 2.47 -13.33 4.28
N SER A 69 1.47 -14.22 4.39
CA SER A 69 0.08 -13.89 4.04
C SER A 69 -0.45 -12.72 4.88
N VAL A 70 -0.13 -12.68 6.18
CA VAL A 70 -0.50 -11.56 7.06
C VAL A 70 0.16 -10.26 6.60
N VAL A 71 1.46 -10.30 6.31
CA VAL A 71 2.24 -9.13 5.88
C VAL A 71 1.73 -8.60 4.54
N ARG A 72 1.45 -9.47 3.55
CA ARG A 72 0.88 -9.05 2.26
C ARG A 72 -0.44 -8.31 2.44
N ARG A 73 -1.34 -8.86 3.26
CA ARG A 73 -2.64 -8.24 3.55
C ARG A 73 -2.48 -6.90 4.26
N LEU A 74 -1.55 -6.80 5.22
CA LEU A 74 -1.25 -5.55 5.91
C LEU A 74 -0.65 -4.50 4.97
N LEU A 75 0.29 -4.88 4.10
CA LEU A 75 0.90 -3.97 3.12
C LEU A 75 -0.14 -3.45 2.14
N LEU A 76 -1.03 -4.31 1.61
CA LEU A 76 -2.11 -3.88 0.72
C LEU A 76 -3.08 -2.93 1.43
N ALA A 77 -3.52 -3.28 2.65
CA ALA A 77 -4.42 -2.42 3.42
C ALA A 77 -3.78 -1.06 3.74
N ALA A 78 -2.50 -1.06 4.13
CA ALA A 78 -1.75 0.15 4.41
C ALA A 78 -1.54 1.00 3.15
N PHE A 79 -1.32 0.38 1.99
CA PHE A 79 -1.24 1.05 0.70
C PHE A 79 -2.54 1.78 0.36
N VAL A 80 -3.65 1.06 0.30
CA VAL A 80 -4.97 1.64 -0.03
C VAL A 80 -5.31 2.79 0.92
N TYR A 81 -5.11 2.58 2.23
CA TYR A 81 -5.39 3.61 3.23
C TYR A 81 -4.51 4.85 3.08
N ASN A 82 -3.20 4.69 2.84
CA ASN A 82 -2.29 5.84 2.73
C ASN A 82 -2.50 6.63 1.44
N ILE A 83 -2.83 5.97 0.33
CA ILE A 83 -3.21 6.65 -0.92
C ILE A 83 -4.49 7.48 -0.71
N TRP A 84 -5.51 6.90 -0.08
CA TRP A 84 -6.73 7.64 0.28
C TRP A 84 -6.45 8.82 1.22
N LYS A 85 -5.63 8.59 2.25
CA LYS A 85 -5.24 9.63 3.23
C LYS A 85 -4.49 10.77 2.57
N GLU A 86 -3.55 10.47 1.68
CA GLU A 86 -2.78 11.48 0.93
C GLU A 86 -3.68 12.29 0.00
N ARG A 87 -4.52 11.62 -0.79
CA ARG A 87 -5.50 12.26 -1.67
C ARG A 87 -6.39 13.25 -0.90
N ASN A 88 -6.93 12.82 0.23
CA ASN A 88 -7.78 13.68 1.05
C ASN A 88 -7.00 14.80 1.75
N GLY A 89 -5.73 14.57 2.11
CA GLY A 89 -4.85 15.62 2.62
C GLY A 89 -4.67 16.75 1.61
N ARG A 90 -4.46 16.40 0.33
CA ARG A 90 -4.32 17.38 -0.76
C ARG A 90 -5.61 18.14 -1.05
N ILE A 91 -6.77 17.46 -1.00
CA ILE A 91 -8.07 18.09 -1.29
C ILE A 91 -8.50 19.02 -0.15
N PHE A 92 -8.42 18.55 1.09
CA PHE A 92 -9.09 19.20 2.23
C PHE A 92 -8.16 19.94 3.17
N ARG A 93 -6.84 19.76 3.04
CA ARG A 93 -5.86 20.32 3.98
C ARG A 93 -4.67 20.99 3.30
N ASP A 94 -4.63 20.99 1.97
CA ASP A 94 -3.51 21.52 1.18
C ASP A 94 -2.14 20.93 1.60
N VAL A 95 -2.15 19.65 2.00
CA VAL A 95 -0.94 18.92 2.38
C VAL A 95 -0.56 17.97 1.27
N ALA A 96 0.62 18.15 0.68
CA ALA A 96 1.20 17.25 -0.32
C ALA A 96 2.54 16.69 0.17
N ARG A 97 2.56 15.40 0.52
CA ARG A 97 3.78 14.68 0.92
C ARG A 97 4.42 14.00 -0.29
N SER A 98 5.73 13.77 -0.21
CA SER A 98 6.45 13.03 -1.25
C SER A 98 6.07 11.54 -1.25
N CYS A 99 6.29 10.85 -2.38
CA CYS A 99 6.10 9.39 -2.47
C CYS A 99 6.90 8.67 -1.38
N GLU A 100 8.12 9.14 -1.10
CA GLU A 100 9.03 8.56 -0.13
C GLU A 100 8.53 8.73 1.31
N ASP A 101 8.01 9.90 1.68
CA ASP A 101 7.46 10.14 3.02
C ASP A 101 6.22 9.28 3.29
N VAL A 102 5.34 9.16 2.29
CA VAL A 102 4.16 8.31 2.38
C VAL A 102 4.57 6.83 2.50
N PHE A 103 5.54 6.40 1.69
CA PHE A 103 6.04 5.03 1.73
C PHE A 103 6.68 4.68 3.08
N LYS A 104 7.56 5.54 3.61
CA LYS A 104 8.18 5.36 4.93
C LYS A 104 7.14 5.25 6.04
N GLY A 105 6.19 6.20 6.09
CA GLY A 105 5.14 6.18 7.12
C GLY A 105 4.24 4.94 7.06
N MET A 106 3.97 4.45 5.84
CA MET A 106 3.24 3.20 5.63
C MET A 106 4.02 1.99 6.16
N VAL A 107 5.30 1.88 5.81
CA VAL A 107 6.17 0.78 6.27
C VAL A 107 6.30 0.77 7.79
N GLU A 108 6.50 1.92 8.44
CA GLU A 108 6.56 2.00 9.91
C GLU A 108 5.24 1.60 10.58
N THR A 109 4.11 1.95 9.97
CA THR A 109 2.79 1.50 10.44
C THR A 109 2.68 -0.02 10.38
N VAL A 110 3.12 -0.63 9.28
CA VAL A 110 3.08 -2.09 9.12
C VAL A 110 4.03 -2.79 10.09
N LYS A 111 5.26 -2.30 10.26
CA LYS A 111 6.22 -2.80 11.26
C LYS A 111 5.64 -2.77 12.67
N THR A 112 5.07 -1.63 13.06
CA THR A 112 4.44 -1.46 14.38
C THR A 112 3.30 -2.46 14.59
N ARG A 113 2.48 -2.71 13.56
CA ARG A 113 1.41 -3.72 13.64
C ARG A 113 1.96 -5.13 13.75
N LEU A 114 3.02 -5.45 13.01
CA LEU A 114 3.67 -6.75 13.05
C LEU A 114 4.34 -7.02 14.40
N MET A 115 4.98 -6.02 15.02
CA MET A 115 5.57 -6.12 16.37
C MET A 115 4.56 -6.51 17.45
N ASN A 116 3.28 -6.22 17.24
CA ASN A 116 2.21 -6.57 18.18
C ASN A 116 1.61 -7.97 17.93
N LEU A 117 2.12 -8.72 16.95
CA LEU A 117 1.65 -10.07 16.64
C LEU A 117 2.60 -11.11 17.23
N THR A 118 2.06 -12.06 17.99
CA THR A 118 2.80 -13.25 18.41
C THR A 118 2.85 -14.25 17.26
N VAL A 119 4.04 -14.49 16.69
CA VAL A 119 4.23 -15.38 15.53
C VAL A 119 5.13 -16.55 15.92
N LYS A 120 4.76 -17.78 15.54
CA LYS A 120 5.64 -18.95 15.72
C LYS A 120 6.89 -18.78 14.85
N ASP A 121 8.07 -19.00 15.43
CA ASP A 121 9.33 -18.98 14.67
C ASP A 121 9.24 -19.95 13.48
N SER A 122 9.71 -19.48 12.33
CA SER A 122 9.75 -20.24 11.09
C SER A 122 10.80 -19.64 10.16
N VAL A 123 11.21 -20.42 9.15
CA VAL A 123 12.14 -19.95 8.11
C VAL A 123 11.63 -18.66 7.44
N VAL A 124 10.31 -18.51 7.31
CA VAL A 124 9.67 -17.32 6.75
C VAL A 124 9.86 -16.11 7.68
N VAL A 125 9.65 -16.26 9.00
CA VAL A 125 9.87 -15.18 9.98
C VAL A 125 11.31 -14.67 9.92
N ARG A 126 12.30 -15.57 10.00
CA ARG A 126 13.73 -15.20 9.94
C ARG A 126 14.11 -14.55 8.62
N ARG A 127 13.47 -14.96 7.51
CA ARG A 127 13.66 -14.31 6.21
C ARG A 127 13.12 -12.88 6.22
N MET A 128 11.98 -12.64 6.86
CA MET A 128 11.35 -11.32 6.94
C MET A 128 12.02 -10.38 7.95
N GLU A 129 12.72 -10.92 8.96
CA GLU A 129 13.60 -10.10 9.81
C GLU A 129 14.74 -9.48 8.98
N ARG A 130 15.27 -10.22 7.99
CA ARG A 130 16.31 -9.71 7.09
C ARG A 130 15.83 -8.61 6.13
N THR A 131 14.52 -8.52 5.87
CA THR A 131 13.97 -7.41 5.07
C THR A 131 13.74 -6.15 5.91
N GLY A 132 13.96 -6.23 7.23
CA GLY A 132 13.73 -5.14 8.19
C GLY A 132 12.25 -4.90 8.48
N LEU A 133 11.32 -5.70 7.95
CA LEU A 133 9.88 -5.60 8.22
C LEU A 133 9.48 -6.21 9.57
N LEU A 134 10.26 -7.19 10.06
CA LEU A 134 10.16 -7.72 11.41
C LEU A 134 11.41 -7.32 12.18
N ALA A 135 11.26 -6.87 13.43
CA ALA A 135 12.41 -6.61 14.30
C ALA A 135 12.97 -7.93 14.85
N SER A 136 14.29 -8.07 14.84
CA SER A 136 15.00 -9.22 15.40
C SER A 136 14.79 -9.27 16.92
N GLY A 137 14.03 -10.24 17.42
CA GLY A 137 13.81 -10.38 18.86
C GLY A 137 12.48 -10.98 19.25
N TYR A 138 12.04 -12.03 18.54
CA TYR A 138 10.95 -12.87 19.02
C TYR A 138 11.53 -14.05 19.82
N GLN A 139 11.38 -13.99 21.15
CA GLN A 139 11.27 -15.14 22.03
C GLN A 139 9.87 -15.14 22.64
#